data_AF-A0A9D1N3T2-F1
#
_entry.id   AF-A0A9D1N3T2-F1
#
_cell.length_a   1.000
_cell.length_b   1.000
_cell.length_c   1.000
_cell.angle_alpha   90.00
_cell.angle_beta   90.00
_cell.angle_gamma   90.00
#
_symmetry.space_group_name_H-M   'P 1'
#
loop_
_entity.id
_entity.type
_entity.pdbx_description
1 polymer ?
#
loop_
_entity_poly.entity_id
_entity_poly.type
_entity_poly.pdbx_seq_one_letter_code
_entity_poly.pdbx_strand_id
1 'polypeptide(L)' 'IPVPGKDVGDTVAFGGLLGTAPVMRVNGCDNAAFIARGGRIPAPIHSLRN' A
#
# COMPACT_ATOMS: atom_id res chain seq x y z
N ILE A 1 5.18 8.33 -1.54
CA ILE A 1 3.88 7.76 -1.14
C ILE A 1 2.86 7.99 -2.26
N PRO A 2 1.89 7.11 -2.49
CA PRO A 2 0.82 7.41 -3.43
C PRO A 2 -0.03 8.55 -2.90
N VAL A 3 -0.24 9.57 -3.73
CA VAL A 3 -1.08 10.72 -3.39
C VAL A 3 -2.15 10.84 -4.46
N PRO A 4 -3.45 10.75 -4.11
CA PRO A 4 -4.52 10.93 -5.08
C PRO A 4 -4.39 12.27 -5.81
N GLY A 5 -4.51 12.26 -7.14
CA GLY A 5 -4.46 13.47 -7.97
C GLY A 5 -3.06 14.05 -8.20
N LYS A 6 -2.00 13.32 -7.88
CA LYS A 6 -0.59 13.68 -8.18
C LYS A 6 0.06 12.63 -9.06
N ASP A 7 1.03 13.05 -9.88
CA ASP A 7 1.76 12.16 -10.78
C ASP A 7 3.03 11.59 -10.14
N VAL A 8 3.50 10.45 -10.64
CA VAL A 8 4.72 9.80 -10.15
C VAL A 8 5.94 10.71 -10.41
N GLY A 9 6.75 10.92 -9.38
CA GLY A 9 7.90 11.81 -9.43
C GLY A 9 7.63 13.21 -8.87
N ASP A 10 6.36 13.58 -8.67
CA ASP A 10 6.02 14.81 -7.95
C ASP A 10 6.49 14.76 -6.50
N THR A 11 6.74 15.91 -5.90
CA THR A 11 6.99 16.02 -4.46
C THR A 11 5.77 16.65 -3.80
N VAL A 12 5.26 16.01 -2.75
CA VAL A 12 4.11 16.51 -1.99
C VAL A 12 4.58 16.96 -0.62
N ALA A 13 4.14 18.16 -0.22
CA ALA A 13 4.37 18.72 1.11
C ALA A 13 3.13 18.54 1.97
N PHE A 14 3.28 17.86 3.10
CA PHE A 14 2.21 17.58 4.05
C PHE A 14 2.21 18.55 5.25
N GLY A 15 3.04 19.60 5.20
CA GLY A 15 3.20 20.60 6.25
C GLY A 15 4.33 20.30 7.23
N GLY A 16 4.61 21.23 8.15
CA GLY A 16 5.83 21.24 8.97
C GLY A 16 6.01 20.05 9.93
N LEU A 17 4.92 19.37 10.31
CA LEU A 17 4.98 18.17 11.17
C LEU A 17 5.27 16.89 10.37
N LEU A 18 4.74 16.79 9.15
CA LEU A 18 4.75 15.56 8.33
C LEU A 18 5.78 15.61 7.19
N GLY A 19 6.38 16.77 6.93
CA GLY A 19 7.47 16.95 5.97
C GLY A 19 7.03 16.87 4.51
N THR A 20 7.97 16.45 3.65
CA THR A 20 7.77 16.26 2.22
C THR A 20 8.14 14.85 1.80
N ALA A 21 7.45 14.31 0.80
CA ALA A 21 7.74 12.99 0.26
C ALA A 21 7.49 12.94 -1.26
N PRO A 22 8.31 12.18 -2.01
CA PRO A 22 8.08 11.96 -3.44
C PRO A 22 6.89 11.04 -3.67
N VAL A 23 6.16 11.26 -4.77
CA VAL A 23 5.05 10.42 -5.20
C VAL A 23 5.61 9.17 -5.86
N MET A 24 5.18 8.02 -5.34
CA MET A 24 5.69 6.71 -5.77
C MET A 24 4.61 5.98 -6.58
N ARG A 25 5.05 5.26 -7.61
CA ARG A 25 4.19 4.39 -8.42
C ARG A 25 3.57 3.28 -7.57
N VAL A 26 2.29 3.01 -7.81
CA VAL A 26 1.58 1.84 -7.26
C VAL A 26 1.50 0.72 -8.29
N ASN A 27 1.31 -0.51 -7.82
CA ASN A 27 1.00 -1.63 -8.72
C ASN A 27 -0.37 -1.39 -9.37
N GLY A 28 -0.45 -1.51 -10.70
CA GLY A 28 -1.69 -1.33 -11.48
C GLY A 28 -2.50 -2.62 -11.70
N CYS A 29 -2.03 -3.77 -11.20
CA CYS A 29 -2.77 -5.02 -11.30
C CYS A 29 -4.06 -4.97 -10.44
N ASP A 30 -5.15 -5.49 -11.00
CA ASP A 30 -6.41 -5.62 -10.27
C ASP A 30 -6.31 -6.72 -9.20
N ASN A 31 -6.86 -6.43 -8.03
CA ASN A 31 -6.94 -7.31 -6.87
C ASN A 31 -8.37 -7.38 -6.30
N ALA A 32 -9.38 -6.88 -7.01
CA ALA A 32 -10.79 -6.89 -6.59
C ALA A 32 -11.29 -8.31 -6.26
N ALA A 33 -10.93 -9.30 -7.09
CA ALA A 33 -11.30 -10.70 -6.85
C ALA A 33 -10.70 -11.26 -5.55
N PHE A 34 -9.49 -10.81 -5.16
CA PHE A 34 -8.87 -11.24 -3.91
C PHE A 34 -9.52 -10.56 -2.69
N ILE A 35 -9.80 -9.25 -2.78
CA ILE A 35 -10.48 -8.48 -1.73
C ILE A 35 -11.88 -9.04 -1.47
N ALA A 36 -12.62 -9.35 -2.54
CA ALA A 36 -13.99 -9.88 -2.46
C ALA A 36 -14.09 -11.27 -1.80
N ARG A 37 -12.98 -12.02 -1.68
CA ARG A 37 -12.99 -13.30 -0.96
C ARG A 37 -13.38 -13.14 0.51
N GLY A 38 -13.08 -11.98 1.11
CA GLY A 38 -13.41 -11.70 2.51
C GLY A 38 -12.91 -12.77 3.48
N GLY A 39 -13.58 -12.91 4.62
CA GLY A 39 -13.24 -13.92 5.63
C GLY A 39 -12.06 -13.53 6.53
N ARG A 40 -11.48 -14.52 7.21
CA ARG A 40 -10.39 -14.32 8.18
C ARG A 40 -9.09 -14.92 7.63
N ILE A 41 -8.06 -14.11 7.47
CA ILE A 41 -6.70 -14.60 7.22
C ILE A 41 -6.25 -15.29 8.52
N PRO A 42 -6.00 -16.62 8.51
CA PRO A 42 -5.58 -17.33 9.71
C PRO A 42 -4.21 -16.80 10.16
N ALA A 43 -3.94 -16.93 11.47
CA ALA A 43 -2.65 -16.52 12.01
C ALA A 43 -1.50 -17.25 11.27
N PRO A 44 -0.38 -16.58 10.98
CA PRO A 44 0.77 -17.23 10.39
C PRO A 44 1.18 -18.44 11.22
N ILE A 45 1.30 -19.62 10.60
CA ILE A 45 1.85 -20.79 11.27
C ILE A 45 3.35 -20.55 11.42
N HIS A 46 3.79 -20.15 12.60
CA HIS A 46 5.20 -20.27 12.94
C HIS A 46 5.45 -21.73 13.30
N SER A 47 6.27 -22.40 12.48
CA SER A 47 6.76 -23.78 12.64
C SER A 47 5.93 -24.89 11.96
N LEU A 48 6.33 -25.21 10.73
CA LEU A 48 6.27 -26.57 10.17
C LEU A 48 7.59 -27.31 10.45
N ARG A 49 8.15 -27.21 11.67
CA ARG A 49 9.19 -28.17 12.08
C ARG A 49 8.49 -29.47 12.49
N ASN A 50 8.69 -30.49 11.66
CA ASN A 50 8.69 -31.89 12.10
C ASN A 50 9.82 -32.09 13.13
#